data_AF-A0A1V6HUW7-F1
#
_entry.id   AF-A0A1V6HUW7-F1
#
_cell.length_a   1.000
_cell.length_b   1.000
_cell.length_c   1.000
_cell.angle_alpha   90.00
_cell.angle_beta   90.00
_cell.angle_gamma   90.00
#
_symmetry.space_group_name_H-M   'P 1'
#
loop_
_entity.id
_entity.type
_entity.pdbx_description
1 polymer ?
#
loop_
_entity_poly.entity_id
_entity_poly.type
_entity_poly.pdbx_seq_one_letter_code
_entity_poly.pdbx_strand_id
1 'polypeptide(L)' 'MHTVKSGETLSSIANKYNTTVDAIMKANNLKSTKIYVGQKLKIQ' A
#
# COMPACT_ATOMS: atom_id res chain seq x y z
N MET A 1 10.22 0.65 2.19
CA MET A 1 9.52 0.79 0.89
C MET A 1 9.11 -0.59 0.39
N HIS A 2 7.90 -0.72 -0.11
CA HIS A 2 7.34 -1.97 -0.62
C HIS A 2 6.91 -1.80 -2.07
N THR A 3 7.25 -2.75 -2.93
CA THR A 3 6.83 -2.76 -4.34
C THR A 3 5.65 -3.70 -4.47
N VAL A 4 4.52 -3.18 -4.95
CA VAL A 4 3.27 -3.94 -5.14
C VAL A 4 3.50 -5.06 -6.16
N LYS A 5 3.17 -6.29 -5.80
CA LYS A 5 3.18 -7.46 -6.69
C LYS A 5 1.78 -7.75 -7.23
N SER A 6 1.74 -8.55 -8.30
CA SER A 6 0.47 -9.05 -8.85
C SER A 6 -0.32 -9.80 -7.77
N GLY A 7 -1.60 -9.43 -7.60
CA GLY A 7 -2.48 -9.99 -6.59
C GLY A 7 -2.41 -9.34 -5.20
N GLU A 8 -1.50 -8.39 -4.95
CA GLU A 8 -1.50 -7.62 -3.71
C GLU A 8 -2.51 -6.46 -3.77
N THR A 9 -3.20 -6.22 -2.65
CA THR A 9 -4.13 -5.10 -2.47
C THR A 9 -3.63 -4.21 -1.34
N LEU A 10 -4.13 -2.97 -1.26
CA LEU A 10 -3.73 -2.08 -0.16
C LEU A 10 -4.03 -2.70 1.21
N SER A 11 -5.13 -3.45 1.31
CA SER A 11 -5.53 -4.15 2.54
C SER A 11 -4.63 -5.34 2.85
N SER A 12 -4.22 -6.15 1.85
CA SER A 12 -3.29 -7.25 2.11
C SER A 12 -1.92 -6.73 2.54
N ILE A 13 -1.46 -5.64 1.94
CA ILE A 13 -0.21 -4.95 2.30
C ILE A 13 -0.33 -4.36 3.71
N ALA A 14 -1.43 -3.66 4.02
CA ALA A 14 -1.67 -3.11 5.35
C ALA A 14 -1.58 -4.19 6.44
N ASN A 15 -2.29 -5.31 6.25
CA ASN A 15 -2.25 -6.43 7.19
C ASN A 15 -0.85 -7.04 7.33
N LYS A 16 -0.13 -7.20 6.21
CA LYS A 16 1.23 -7.76 6.19
C LYS A 16 2.22 -6.96 7.02
N TYR A 17 2.05 -5.64 7.07
CA TYR A 17 2.92 -4.74 7.83
C TYR A 17 2.29 -4.29 9.15
N ASN A 18 1.19 -4.91 9.61
CA ASN A 18 0.44 -4.50 10.80
C ASN A 18 0.15 -2.99 10.84
N THR A 19 -0.16 -2.42 9.68
CA THR A 19 -0.50 -1.01 9.50
C THR A 19 -1.92 -0.90 8.94
N THR A 20 -2.39 0.33 8.71
CA THR A 20 -3.71 0.58 8.14
C THR A 20 -3.61 1.07 6.70
N VAL A 21 -4.65 0.77 5.92
CA VAL A 21 -4.83 1.30 4.55
C VAL A 21 -4.70 2.82 4.56
N ASP A 22 -5.32 3.49 5.53
CA ASP A 22 -5.28 4.94 5.69
C ASP A 22 -3.86 5.46 5.95
N ALA A 23 -3.08 4.78 6.82
CA ALA A 23 -1.69 5.14 7.08
C ALA A 23 -0.83 5.02 5.83
N ILE A 24 -0.98 3.93 5.05
CA ILE A 24 -0.29 3.76 3.77
C ILE A 24 -0.72 4.86 2.79
N MET A 25 -2.01 5.18 2.71
CA MET A 25 -2.51 6.22 1.82
C MET A 25 -1.95 7.58 2.18
N LYS A 26 -1.96 7.97 3.46
CA LYS A 26 -1.37 9.22 3.95
C LYS A 26 0.13 9.30 3.69
N ALA A 27 0.86 8.22 3.98
CA ALA A 27 2.31 8.16 3.74
C ALA A 27 2.70 8.30 2.26
N ASN A 28 1.77 8.00 1.34
CA ASN A 28 1.99 8.01 -0.10
C ASN A 28 1.15 9.05 -0.85
N ASN A 29 0.42 9.93 -0.15
CA ASN A 29 -0.53 10.89 -0.72
C ASN A 29 -1.51 10.26 -1.73
N LEU A 30 -1.96 9.03 -1.47
CA LEU A 30 -2.91 8.33 -2.33
C LEU A 30 -4.32 8.88 -2.10
N LYS A 31 -4.98 9.26 -3.18
CA LYS A 31 -6.39 9.69 -3.18
C LYS A 31 -7.38 8.53 -3.30
N SER A 32 -6.89 7.33 -3.59
CA SER A 32 -7.69 6.13 -3.80
C SER A 32 -6.93 4.89 -3.37
N THR A 33 -7.65 3.82 -3.07
CA THR A 33 -7.10 2.49 -2.75
C THR A 33 -6.61 1.72 -3.98
N LYS A 34 -6.78 2.27 -5.20
CA LYS A 34 -6.24 1.68 -6.42
C LYS A 34 -4.72 1.75 -6.42
N ILE A 35 -4.09 0.58 -6.54
CA ILE A 35 -2.65 0.42 -6.71
C ILE A 35 -2.35 -0.45 -7.91
N TYR A 36 -1.17 -0.21 -8.49
CA TYR A 36 -0.70 -0.92 -9.68
C TYR A 36 0.49 -1.79 -9.35
N VAL A 37 0.61 -2.91 -10.07
CA VAL A 37 1.80 -3.78 -9.97
C VAL A 37 3.05 -2.97 -10.33
N GLY A 38 4.10 -3.08 -9.52
CA GLY A 38 5.32 -2.31 -9.64
C GLY A 38 5.30 -0.94 -8.94
N GLN A 39 4.14 -0.50 -8.43
CA GLN A 39 4.05 0.73 -7.66
C GLN A 39 4.84 0.62 -6.35
N LYS A 40 5.62 1.66 -6.03
CA LYS A 40 6.37 1.74 -4.77
C LYS A 40 5.53 2.47 -3.73
N LEU A 41 5.29 1.79 -2.62
CA LEU A 41 4.61 2.34 -1.44
C LEU A 41 5.61 2.52 -0.30
N LYS A 42 5.59 3.69 0.32
CA LYS A 42 6.18 3.94 1.63
C LYS A 42 5.28 3.30 2.68
N ILE A 43 5.83 2.33 3.38
CA ILE A 43 5.20 1.67 4.53
C ILE A 43 6.09 2.02 5.74
N GLN A 44 5.49 2.46 6.85
CA GLN A 44 6.15 2.68 8.14
C GLN A 44 5.79 1.55 9.09
#